data_AF-A0A816S218-F1
#
_entry.id   AF-A0A816S218-F1
#
_cell.length_a   1.000
_cell.length_b   1.000
_cell.length_c   1.000
_cell.angle_alpha   90.00
_cell.angle_beta   90.00
_cell.angle_gamma   90.00
#
_symmetry.space_group_name_H-M   'P 1'
#
loop_
_entity.id
_entity.type
_entity.pdbx_description
1 polymer ?
#
loop_
_entity_poly.entity_id
_entity_poly.type
_entity_poly.pdbx_seq_one_letter_code
_entity_poly.pdbx_strand_id
1 'polypeptide(L)'
;MAQYIPTLEFYTNNELSLVSLRYASSEAFFGLNLEPLSKNVSYTFLPNMSYFEFLDVDGGAEGEIVDLVNVKLGRYMRSWSQTFPVRVTPFPYQKPNQNHV
;
A
#
# COMPACT_ATOMS: atom_id res chain seq x y z
N MET A 1 -8.55 3.50 11.35
CA MET A 1 -7.70 4.69 11.56
C MET A 1 -8.47 5.92 12.02
N ALA A 2 -9.74 6.10 11.64
CA ALA A 2 -10.55 7.25 12.04
C ALA A 2 -10.67 7.44 13.58
N GLN A 3 -10.57 6.36 14.36
CA GLN A 3 -10.65 6.40 15.82
C GLN A 3 -9.56 7.25 16.50
N TYR A 4 -8.41 7.47 15.85
CA TYR A 4 -7.29 8.23 16.43
C TYR A 4 -7.29 9.71 16.03
N ILE A 5 -8.13 10.11 15.07
CA ILE A 5 -8.26 11.50 14.63
C ILE A 5 -8.52 12.46 15.80
N PRO A 6 -9.54 12.24 16.67
CA PRO A 6 -9.82 13.19 17.74
C PRO A 6 -8.69 13.29 18.78
N THR A 7 -7.97 12.18 19.04
CA THR A 7 -6.83 12.17 19.95
C THR A 7 -5.65 12.96 19.37
N LEU A 8 -5.37 12.81 18.07
CA LEU A 8 -4.30 13.54 17.42
C LEU A 8 -4.62 15.04 17.33
N GLU A 9 -5.85 15.42 17.02
CA GLU A 9 -6.29 16.82 17.01
C GLU A 9 -6.15 17.49 18.39
N PHE A 10 -6.46 16.75 19.47
CA PHE A 10 -6.27 17.23 20.84
C PHE A 10 -4.79 17.54 21.16
N TYR A 11 -3.86 16.69 20.71
CA TYR A 11 -2.43 16.92 20.96
C TYR A 11 -1.82 17.99 20.05
N THR A 12 -2.38 18.22 18.85
CA THR A 12 -1.85 19.20 17.89
C THR A 12 -2.55 20.55 17.95
N ASN A 13 -3.51 20.76 18.87
CA ASN A 13 -4.33 21.97 18.97
C ASN A 13 -4.94 22.39 17.60
N ASN A 14 -5.22 21.43 16.72
CA ASN A 14 -5.67 21.66 15.35
C ASN A 14 -4.75 22.54 14.47
N GLU A 15 -3.49 22.78 14.87
CA GLU A 15 -2.53 23.58 14.10
C GLU A 15 -1.84 22.76 13.00
N LEU A 16 -1.79 21.44 13.16
CA LEU A 16 -1.10 20.53 12.24
C LEU A 16 -2.10 19.72 11.41
N SER A 17 -1.93 19.75 10.08
CA SER A 17 -2.70 18.90 9.16
C SER A 17 -2.28 17.43 9.28
N LEU A 18 -3.26 16.54 9.43
CA LEU A 18 -3.01 15.10 9.49
C LEU A 18 -2.79 14.56 8.08
N VAL A 19 -1.53 14.23 7.77
CA VAL A 19 -1.14 13.73 6.45
C VAL A 19 -1.04 12.21 6.46
N SER A 20 -1.78 11.56 5.56
CA SER A 20 -1.64 10.13 5.28
C SER A 20 -1.00 9.93 3.91
N LEU A 21 0.30 9.59 3.91
CA LEU A 21 1.11 9.67 2.69
C LEU A 21 0.98 8.44 1.78
N ARG A 22 0.89 7.24 2.37
CA ARG A 22 1.06 5.98 1.65
C ARG A 22 0.11 4.92 2.13
N TYR A 23 -0.44 4.15 1.18
CA TYR A 23 -1.13 2.90 1.43
C TYR A 23 -0.23 1.73 1.04
N ALA A 24 0.14 0.91 2.03
CA ALA A 24 1.07 -0.21 1.87
C ALA A 24 0.73 -1.33 2.87
N SER A 25 1.05 -2.56 2.48
CA SER A 25 1.06 -3.77 3.31
C SER A 25 2.48 -4.32 3.39
N SER A 26 2.73 -5.27 4.30
CA SER A 26 3.95 -6.08 4.30
C SER A 26 4.15 -6.85 2.99
N GLU A 27 3.06 -7.12 2.27
CA GLU A 27 3.07 -7.89 1.02
C GLU A 27 3.35 -7.01 -0.21
N ALA A 28 2.86 -5.77 -0.23
CA ALA A 28 2.95 -4.90 -1.39
C ALA A 28 2.80 -3.41 -1.05
N PHE A 29 3.43 -2.57 -1.89
CA PHE A 29 3.19 -1.14 -1.91
C PHE A 29 2.07 -0.81 -2.90
N PHE A 30 0.92 -0.39 -2.38
CA PHE A 30 -0.27 -0.16 -3.21
C PHE A 30 -0.24 1.21 -3.88
N GLY A 31 -0.04 2.28 -3.10
CA GLY A 31 -0.23 3.62 -3.62
C GLY A 31 0.13 4.76 -2.68
N LEU A 32 -0.01 5.98 -3.20
CA LEU A 32 0.28 7.23 -2.51
C LEU A 32 -0.93 8.14 -2.53
N ASN A 33 -1.05 8.98 -1.51
CA ASN A 33 -2.02 10.07 -1.52
C ASN A 33 -1.42 11.26 -2.28
N LEU A 34 -2.03 11.64 -3.40
CA LEU A 34 -1.61 12.81 -4.20
C LEU A 34 -2.02 14.14 -3.56
N GLU A 35 -3.02 14.10 -2.68
CA GLU A 35 -3.52 15.27 -1.95
C GLU A 35 -3.28 15.09 -0.45
N PRO A 36 -2.04 15.30 0.03
CA PRO A 36 -1.69 15.04 1.43
C PRO A 36 -2.42 15.93 2.44
N LEU A 37 -2.92 17.10 2.01
CA LEU A 37 -3.57 18.09 2.85
C LEU A 37 -5.11 18.01 2.83
N SER A 38 -5.69 17.14 2.00
CA SER A 38 -7.14 17.02 1.90
C SER A 38 -7.69 16.17 3.04
N LYS A 39 -8.91 16.51 3.50
CA LYS A 39 -9.63 15.71 4.52
C LYS A 39 -10.14 14.38 3.96
N ASN A 40 -10.34 14.30 2.65
CA ASN A 40 -10.80 13.12 1.95
C ASN A 40 -9.59 12.34 1.44
N VAL A 41 -9.16 11.36 2.22
CA VAL A 41 -7.98 10.56 1.89
C VAL A 41 -8.30 9.62 0.71
N SER A 42 -7.66 9.85 -0.43
CA SER A 42 -7.69 8.96 -1.59
C SER A 42 -6.29 8.50 -1.95
N TYR A 43 -6.10 7.20 -2.17
CA TYR A 43 -4.81 6.64 -2.58
C TYR A 43 -4.85 6.28 -4.06
N THR A 44 -3.85 6.76 -4.80
CA THR A 44 -3.65 6.40 -6.20
C THR A 44 -2.74 5.19 -6.27
N PHE A 45 -3.24 4.10 -6.87
CA PHE A 45 -2.47 2.89 -7.09
C PHE A 45 -1.34 3.14 -8.10
N LEU A 46 -0.15 2.62 -7.80
CA LEU A 46 1.01 2.73 -8.65
C LEU A 46 1.20 1.41 -9.43
N PRO A 47 0.88 1.34 -10.74
CA PRO A 47 0.87 0.10 -11.50
C PRO A 47 2.26 -0.54 -11.68
N ASN A 48 3.33 0.19 -11.34
CA ASN A 48 4.71 -0.31 -11.42
C ASN A 48 5.15 -1.13 -10.19
N MET A 49 4.39 -1.12 -9.09
CA MET A 49 4.82 -1.74 -7.83
C MET A 49 4.44 -3.22 -7.73
N SER A 50 3.24 -3.59 -8.17
CA SER A 50 2.76 -4.97 -8.21
C SER A 50 1.58 -5.08 -9.18
N TYR A 51 1.29 -6.30 -9.62
CA TYR A 51 0.07 -6.57 -10.36
C TYR A 51 -1.13 -6.58 -9.39
N PHE A 52 -2.18 -5.82 -9.71
CA PHE A 52 -3.36 -5.65 -8.86
C PHE A 52 -4.60 -6.21 -9.54
N GLU A 53 -5.26 -7.14 -8.85
CA GLU A 53 -6.52 -7.75 -9.27
C GLU A 53 -7.60 -7.38 -8.24
N PHE A 54 -8.78 -7.00 -8.71
CA PHE A 54 -9.88 -6.57 -7.87
C PHE A 54 -11.07 -7.52 -8.01
N LEU A 55 -11.58 -8.00 -6.88
CA LEU A 55 -12.79 -8.81 -6.82
C LEU A 55 -13.96 -7.93 -6.38
N ASP A 56 -15.02 -7.87 -7.19
CA ASP A 56 -16.24 -7.16 -6.83
C ASP A 56 -16.93 -7.85 -5.64
N VAL A 57 -17.10 -7.13 -4.53
CA VAL A 57 -17.72 -7.68 -3.30
C VAL A 57 -19.24 -7.56 -3.34
N ASP A 58 -19.76 -6.59 -4.09
CA ASP A 58 -21.20 -6.30 -4.19
C ASP A 58 -21.86 -7.01 -5.39
N GLY A 59 -21.06 -7.62 -6.28
CA GLY A 59 -21.48 -8.18 -7.57
C GLY A 59 -22.18 -9.55 -7.56
N GLY A 60 -22.40 -10.18 -6.41
CA GLY A 60 -22.96 -11.53 -6.32
C GLY A 60 -21.90 -12.65 -6.40
N ALA A 61 -22.33 -13.89 -6.16
CA ALA A 61 -21.51 -15.05 -5.78
C ALA A 61 -20.43 -15.52 -6.80
N GLU A 62 -20.39 -14.93 -8.00
CA GLU A 62 -19.42 -15.21 -9.06
C GLU A 62 -18.57 -13.95 -9.23
N GLY A 63 -17.65 -13.69 -8.30
CA GLY A 63 -16.88 -12.46 -8.29
C GLY A 63 -16.03 -12.31 -9.55
N GLU A 64 -16.38 -11.35 -10.40
CA GLU A 64 -15.62 -10.99 -11.58
C GLU A 64 -14.28 -10.39 -11.12
N ILE A 65 -13.18 -10.98 -11.60
CA ILE A 65 -11.83 -10.44 -11.37
C ILE A 65 -11.59 -9.35 -12.41
N VAL A 66 -11.31 -8.15 -11.92
CA VAL A 66 -11.14 -6.95 -12.73
C VAL A 66 -9.73 -6.40 -12.53
N ASP A 67 -9.04 -6.08 -13.62
CA ASP A 67 -7.73 -5.42 -13.58
C ASP A 67 -7.84 -3.97 -13.12
N LEU A 68 -6.75 -3.37 -12.63
CA LEU A 68 -6.69 -2.00 -12.11
C LEU A 68 -7.29 -0.96 -13.07
N VAL A 69 -7.13 -1.15 -14.39
CA VAL A 69 -7.63 -0.24 -15.43
C VAL A 69 -9.15 -0.31 -15.64
N ASN A 70 -9.78 -1.41 -15.24
CA ASN A 70 -11.20 -1.68 -15.49
C ASN A 70 -12.06 -1.52 -14.22
N VAL A 71 -11.48 -1.04 -13.13
CA VAL A 71 -12.18 -0.79 -11.86
C VAL A 71 -13.28 0.26 -12.06
N LYS A 72 -14.49 -0.05 -11.60
CA LYS A 72 -15.65 0.85 -11.68
C LYS A 72 -15.70 1.76 -10.45
N LEU A 73 -15.94 3.04 -10.68
CA LEU A 73 -16.06 4.03 -9.61
C LEU A 73 -17.27 3.71 -8.70
N GLY A 74 -17.08 3.84 -7.39
CA GLY A 74 -18.15 3.70 -6.41
C GLY A 74 -18.51 2.26 -6.03
N ARG A 75 -17.72 1.27 -6.42
CA ARG A 75 -17.87 -0.13 -5.98
C ARG A 75 -16.87 -0.48 -4.88
N TYR A 76 -17.30 -1.33 -3.94
CA TYR A 76 -16.40 -1.92 -2.97
C TYR A 76 -15.77 -3.17 -3.57
N MET A 77 -14.46 -3.10 -3.79
CA MET A 77 -13.71 -4.21 -4.35
C MET A 77 -12.63 -4.65 -3.38
N ARG A 78 -12.40 -5.96 -3.30
CA ARG A 78 -11.29 -6.54 -2.56
C ARG A 78 -10.09 -6.62 -3.48
N SER A 79 -8.97 -6.00 -3.10
CA SER A 79 -7.73 -6.06 -3.85
C SER A 79 -6.92 -7.31 -3.49
N TRP A 80 -6.35 -7.95 -4.51
CA TRP A 80 -5.28 -8.92 -4.41
C TRP A 80 -4.06 -8.36 -5.12
N SER A 81 -2.89 -8.47 -4.49
CA SER A 81 -1.62 -8.07 -5.11
C SER A 81 -0.73 -9.29 -5.25
N GLN A 82 -0.25 -9.54 -6.46
CA GLN A 82 0.81 -10.52 -6.69
C GLN A 82 2.16 -9.80 -6.70
N THR A 83 2.94 -10.02 -5.64
CA THR A 83 4.28 -9.46 -5.49
C THR A 83 5.29 -10.48 -5.98
N PHE A 84 6.14 -10.10 -6.93
CA PHE A 84 7.26 -10.95 -7.32
C PHE A 84 8.21 -11.09 -6.13
N PRO A 85 8.65 -12.31 -5.76
CA PRO A 85 9.60 -12.47 -4.67
C PRO A 85 10.90 -11.76 -5.04
N VAL A 86 11.24 -10.70 -4.31
CA VAL A 86 12.57 -10.10 -4.40
C VAL A 86 13.52 -11.14 -3.84
N ARG A 87 14.30 -11.78 -4.72
CA ARG A 87 15.38 -12.68 -4.31
C ARG A 87 16.43 -11.82 -3.63
N VAL A 88 16.37 -11.74 -2.29
CA VAL A 88 17.49 -11.26 -1.49
C VAL A 88 18.60 -12.28 -1.66
N THR A 89 19.48 -12.08 -2.64
CA THR A 89 20.74 -12.82 -2.65
C THR A 89 21.49 -12.38 -1.40
N PRO A 90 21.80 -13.27 -0.45
CA PRO A 90 22.69 -12.92 0.65
C PRO A 90 23.99 -12.44 0.02
N PHE A 91 24.51 -11.29 0.47
CA PHE A 91 25.88 -10.91 0.13
C PHE A 91 26.80 -12.10 0.47
N PRO A 92 27.69 -12.54 -0.44
CA PRO A 92 28.60 -13.62 -0.11
C PRO A 92 29.48 -13.15 1.05
N TYR A 93 29.29 -13.75 2.22
CA TYR A 93 30.20 -13.58 3.34
C TYR A 93 31.55 -14.18 2.94
N GLN A 94 32.47 -13.34 2.47
CA GLN A 94 33.86 -13.76 2.29
C GLN A 94 34.48 -13.89 3.70
N LYS A 95 34.74 -15.13 4.13
CA LYS A 95 35.54 -15.38 5.33
C LYS A 95 36.90 -14.68 5.13
N PRO A 96 37.37 -13.84 6.07
CA PRO A 96 38.72 -13.29 5.97
C PRO A 96 39.73 -14.45 6.03
N ASN A 97 40.59 -14.53 5.01
CA ASN A 97 41.71 -15.46 4.96
C ASN A 97 42.60 -15.23 6.19
N GLN A 98 42.58 -16.15 7.15
CA GLN A 98 43.62 -16.24 8.17
C GLN A 98 44.84 -16.92 7.55
N ASN A 99 45.64 -16.15 6.80
CA ASN A 99 46.99 -16.51 6.41
C ASN A 99 47.86 -15.25 6.50
N HIS A 100 48.34 -14.94 7.70
CA HIS A 100 49.53 -14.11 7.87
C HIS A 100 50.49 -14.86 8.81
N VAL A 101 51.62 -15.22 8.22
CA VAL A 101 52.88 -15.65 8.83
C VAL A 101 53.48 -14.48 9.61
#